data_AF-A0A957TJ60-F1
#
_entry.id   AF-A0A957TJ60-F1
#
_cell.length_a   1.000
_cell.length_b   1.000
_cell.length_c   1.000
_cell.angle_alpha   90.00
_cell.angle_beta   90.00
_cell.angle_gamma   90.00
#
_symmetry.space_group_name_H-M   'P 1'
#
loop_
_entity.id
_entity.type
_entity.pdbx_description
1 polymer ?
#
loop_
_entity_poly.entity_id
_entity_poly.type
_entity_poly.pdbx_seq_one_letter_code
_entity_poly.pdbx_strand_id
1 'polypeptide(L)'
;MTIDIDSANTRAVTRMMEARPILTGLGRAGDVIPGMRDNLLLHAGPPIAWPEMSGPLRGAIIGALIFEGKAKDAAEAEALATSGEIEFAPCHHHGAVGPMAGVTSASMQVYIVENETHGNRAFSNLNEGYGKVLR
;
A
#
# COMPACT_ATOMS: atom_id res chain seq x y z
N MET A 1 5.16 28.73 22.49
CA MET A 1 3.81 28.79 21.90
C MET A 1 3.09 27.54 22.36
N THR A 2 2.07 27.67 23.20
CA THR A 2 1.33 26.52 23.74
C THR A 2 0.31 26.10 22.69
N ILE A 3 0.31 24.82 22.30
CA ILE A 3 -0.67 24.28 21.35
C ILE A 3 -2.01 24.20 22.08
N ASP A 4 -3.05 24.79 21.49
CA ASP A 4 -4.43 24.57 21.89
C ASP A 4 -4.90 23.22 21.34
N ILE A 5 -4.98 22.23 22.24
CA ILE A 5 -5.35 20.85 21.91
C ILE A 5 -6.81 20.77 21.46
N ASP A 6 -7.71 21.52 22.09
CA ASP A 6 -9.14 21.46 21.79
C ASP A 6 -9.40 22.02 20.38
N SER A 7 -8.80 23.17 20.06
CA SER A 7 -8.86 23.74 18.72
C SER A 7 -8.27 22.80 17.64
N ALA A 8 -7.13 22.15 17.93
CA ALA A 8 -6.52 21.19 17.02
C ALA A 8 -7.41 19.96 16.78
N ASN A 9 -8.02 19.43 17.84
CA ASN A 9 -8.92 18.28 17.78
C ASN A 9 -10.22 18.61 17.02
N THR A 10 -10.83 19.77 17.29
CA THR A 10 -12.01 20.23 16.54
C THR A 10 -11.69 20.27 15.05
N ARG A 11 -10.56 20.88 14.66
CA ARG A 11 -10.15 20.96 13.25
C ARG A 11 -9.94 19.57 12.63
N ALA A 12 -9.31 18.64 13.35
CA ALA A 12 -9.05 17.29 12.84
C ALA A 12 -10.35 16.50 12.61
N VAL A 13 -11.25 16.50 13.61
CA VAL A 13 -12.53 15.79 13.52
C VAL A 13 -13.45 16.43 12.46
N THR A 14 -13.53 17.76 12.40
CA THR A 14 -14.33 18.45 11.37
C THR A 14 -13.87 18.04 9.97
N ARG A 15 -12.57 18.07 9.68
CA ARG A 15 -12.04 17.63 8.38
C ARG A 15 -12.34 16.16 8.06
N MET A 16 -12.29 15.29 9.06
CA MET A 16 -12.65 13.88 8.88
C MET A 16 -14.13 13.70 8.57
N MET A 17 -15.01 14.42 9.27
CA MET A 17 -16.47 14.31 9.13
C MET A 17 -17.00 14.98 7.85
N GLU A 18 -16.36 16.04 7.37
CA GLU A 18 -16.72 16.75 6.12
C GLU A 18 -16.19 16.06 4.86
N ALA A 19 -15.32 15.06 5.00
CA ALA A 19 -14.72 14.37 3.87
C ALA A 19 -15.79 13.71 2.99
N ARG A 20 -15.64 13.88 1.68
CA ARG A 20 -16.50 13.28 0.65
C ARG A 20 -15.65 12.41 -0.29
N PRO A 21 -15.32 11.17 0.11
CA PRO A 21 -14.54 10.27 -0.71
C PRO A 21 -15.37 9.73 -1.88
N ILE A 22 -14.93 10.01 -3.10
CA ILE A 22 -15.54 9.53 -4.34
C ILE A 22 -14.55 8.59 -5.03
N LEU A 23 -15.02 7.41 -5.42
CA LEU A 23 -14.28 6.53 -6.31
C LEU A 23 -14.28 7.13 -7.72
N THR A 24 -13.14 7.63 -8.18
CA THR A 24 -13.02 8.30 -9.48
C THR A 24 -12.47 7.39 -10.57
N GLY A 25 -11.84 6.28 -10.21
CA GLY A 25 -11.39 5.31 -11.20
C GLY A 25 -10.49 4.20 -10.66
N LEU A 26 -9.88 3.49 -11.62
CA LEU A 26 -8.85 2.48 -11.41
C LEU A 26 -7.58 2.90 -12.14
N GLY A 27 -6.42 2.54 -11.60
CA GLY A 27 -5.13 2.74 -12.25
C GLY A 27 -4.09 1.73 -11.81
N ARG A 28 -3.00 1.60 -12.56
CA ARG A 28 -1.83 0.84 -12.08
C ARG A 28 -1.17 1.61 -10.95
N ALA A 29 -0.77 0.89 -9.90
CA ALA A 29 -0.13 1.47 -8.72
C ALA A 29 1.08 2.36 -9.09
N GLY A 30 1.94 1.90 -10.01
CA GLY A 30 3.11 2.65 -10.49
C GLY A 30 2.78 3.98 -11.17
N ASP A 31 1.60 4.10 -11.78
CA ASP A 31 1.18 5.30 -12.50
C ASP A 31 0.52 6.33 -11.57
N VAL A 32 -0.11 5.89 -10.48
CA VAL A 32 -1.03 6.75 -9.70
C VAL A 32 -0.64 6.94 -8.24
N ILE A 33 0.09 6.00 -7.63
CA ILE A 33 0.50 6.10 -6.22
C ILE A 33 1.76 6.99 -6.12
N PRO A 34 1.71 8.08 -5.32
CA PRO A 34 2.87 8.97 -5.14
C PRO A 34 4.11 8.23 -4.65
N GLY A 35 5.22 8.38 -5.38
CA GLY A 35 6.51 7.79 -5.00
C GLY A 35 6.62 6.28 -5.20
N MET A 36 5.64 5.64 -5.85
CA MET A 36 5.76 4.24 -6.26
C MET A 36 6.90 4.07 -7.27
N ARG A 37 7.60 2.94 -7.21
CA ARG A 37 8.74 2.59 -8.07
C ARG A 37 8.67 1.11 -8.43
N ASP A 38 9.33 0.72 -9.51
CA ASP A 38 9.35 -0.67 -9.97
C ASP A 38 9.98 -1.63 -8.96
N ASN A 39 10.91 -1.16 -8.10
CA ASN A 39 11.58 -1.97 -7.08
C ASN A 39 10.99 -1.75 -5.67
N LEU A 40 9.84 -1.08 -5.55
CA LEU A 40 9.17 -0.85 -4.28
C LEU A 40 7.93 -1.73 -4.16
N LEU A 41 7.82 -2.47 -3.05
CA LEU A 41 6.61 -3.18 -2.66
C LEU A 41 6.01 -2.51 -1.42
N LEU A 42 4.74 -2.14 -1.51
CA LEU A 42 4.01 -1.62 -0.36
C LEU A 42 3.42 -2.76 0.46
N HIS A 43 3.23 -2.56 1.76
CA HIS A 43 2.59 -3.53 2.65
C HIS A 43 1.70 -2.87 3.71
N ALA A 44 0.82 -3.67 4.34
CA ALA A 44 0.01 -3.22 5.47
C ALA A 44 0.85 -3.02 6.75
N GLY A 45 0.32 -2.21 7.69
CA GLY A 45 0.93 -2.00 9.00
C GLY A 45 2.06 -0.95 9.02
N PRO A 46 2.80 -0.84 10.13
CA PRO A 46 3.93 0.08 10.29
C PRO A 46 5.19 -0.43 9.58
N PRO A 47 6.27 0.37 9.46
CA PRO A 47 7.53 -0.09 8.88
C PRO A 47 8.05 -1.38 9.54
N ILE A 48 8.47 -2.34 8.72
CA ILE A 48 9.01 -3.62 9.18
C ILE A 48 10.07 -4.13 8.19
N ALA A 49 11.18 -4.63 8.70
CA ALA A 49 12.23 -5.20 7.87
C ALA A 49 11.88 -6.64 7.45
N TRP A 50 12.36 -7.07 6.27
CA TRP A 50 12.13 -8.43 5.74
C TRP A 50 12.33 -9.58 6.76
N PRO A 51 13.41 -9.60 7.57
CA PRO A 51 13.63 -10.68 8.54
C PRO A 51 12.56 -10.76 9.65
N GLU A 52 11.82 -9.69 9.88
CA GLU A 52 10.77 -9.60 10.90
C GLU A 52 9.37 -9.82 10.33
N MET A 53 9.22 -9.83 9.01
CA MET A 53 7.93 -10.07 8.35
C MET A 53 7.40 -11.46 8.64
N SER A 54 6.10 -11.55 8.89
CA SER A 54 5.39 -12.82 9.12
C SER A 54 5.37 -13.69 7.86
N GLY A 55 5.18 -15.01 8.04
CA GLY A 55 5.07 -15.96 6.93
C GLY A 55 4.05 -15.56 5.86
N PRO A 56 2.81 -15.15 6.21
CA PRO A 56 1.83 -14.67 5.23
C PRO A 56 2.29 -13.44 4.43
N LEU A 57 2.89 -12.45 5.09
CA LEU A 57 3.40 -11.26 4.41
C LEU A 57 4.55 -11.60 3.46
N ARG A 58 5.48 -12.47 3.89
CA ARG A 58 6.55 -12.97 3.01
C ARG A 58 6.00 -13.72 1.81
N GLY A 59 5.00 -14.57 2.00
CA GLY A 59 4.33 -15.28 0.91
C GLY A 59 3.69 -14.34 -0.11
N ALA A 60 3.03 -13.28 0.37
CA ALA A 60 2.45 -12.26 -0.49
C ALA A 60 3.51 -11.47 -1.28
N ILE A 61 4.64 -11.11 -0.65
CA ILE A 61 5.77 -10.46 -1.32
C ILE A 61 6.37 -11.37 -2.40
N ILE A 62 6.59 -12.64 -2.08
CA ILE A 62 7.09 -13.64 -3.03
C ILE A 62 6.16 -13.72 -4.24
N GLY A 63 4.85 -13.86 -4.00
CA GLY A 63 3.85 -13.90 -5.08
C GLY A 63 3.84 -12.62 -5.92
N ALA A 64 4.00 -11.44 -5.29
CA ALA A 64 4.09 -10.17 -6.00
C ALA A 64 5.35 -10.06 -6.88
N LEU A 65 6.51 -10.52 -6.39
CA LEU A 65 7.75 -10.52 -7.18
C LEU A 65 7.68 -11.43 -8.40
N ILE A 66 7.03 -12.59 -8.25
CA ILE A 66 6.77 -13.51 -9.38
C ILE A 66 5.76 -12.88 -10.36
N PHE A 67 4.70 -12.25 -9.85
CA PHE A 67 3.71 -11.54 -10.67
C PHE A 67 4.34 -10.41 -11.51
N GLU A 68 5.26 -9.65 -10.93
CA GLU A 68 6.03 -8.60 -11.63
C GLU A 68 7.11 -9.18 -12.57
N GLY A 69 7.27 -10.50 -12.64
CA GLY A 69 8.27 -11.16 -13.48
C GLY A 69 9.72 -10.95 -13.01
N LYS A 70 9.92 -10.54 -11.76
CA LYS A 70 11.27 -10.30 -11.18
C LYS A 70 11.93 -11.58 -10.67
N ALA A 71 11.15 -12.63 -10.45
CA ALA A 71 11.60 -13.94 -10.03
C ALA A 71 10.78 -15.03 -10.72
N LYS A 72 11.41 -16.17 -11.04
CA LYS A 72 10.72 -17.31 -11.69
C LYS A 72 10.02 -18.22 -10.69
N ASP A 73 10.50 -18.24 -9.46
CA ASP A 73 10.00 -19.09 -8.39
C ASP A 73 10.19 -18.45 -7.01
N ALA A 74 9.73 -19.15 -5.98
CA ALA A 74 9.78 -18.66 -4.61
C ALA A 74 11.20 -18.51 -4.07
N ALA A 75 12.15 -19.36 -4.50
CA ALA A 75 13.52 -19.30 -4.03
C ALA A 75 14.25 -18.08 -4.62
N GLU A 76 14.08 -17.82 -5.92
CA GLU A 76 14.59 -16.60 -6.57
C GLU A 76 13.95 -15.35 -5.93
N ALA A 77 12.64 -15.36 -5.63
CA ALA A 77 11.94 -14.23 -5.01
C ALA A 77 12.42 -13.94 -3.58
N GLU A 78 12.65 -14.97 -2.77
CA GLU A 78 13.17 -14.82 -1.40
C GLU A 78 14.62 -14.32 -1.39
N ALA A 79 15.46 -14.80 -2.33
CA ALA A 79 16.81 -14.30 -2.51
C ALA A 79 16.80 -12.81 -2.90
N LEU A 80 15.92 -12.41 -3.82
CA LEU A 80 15.78 -11.02 -4.26
C LEU A 80 15.23 -10.10 -3.14
N ALA A 81 14.26 -10.57 -2.35
CA ALA A 81 13.76 -9.84 -1.19
C ALA A 81 14.85 -9.64 -0.11
N THR A 82 15.84 -10.54 -0.06
CA THR A 82 16.96 -10.50 0.89
C THR A 82 18.16 -9.72 0.35
N SER A 83 18.28 -9.51 -0.97
CA SER A 83 19.47 -8.89 -1.59
C SER A 83 19.62 -7.40 -1.30
N GLY A 84 18.53 -6.75 -0.87
CA GLY A 84 18.46 -5.29 -0.68
C GLY A 84 18.11 -4.51 -1.96
N GLU A 85 17.85 -5.20 -3.08
CA GLU A 85 17.40 -4.56 -4.33
C GLU A 85 15.91 -4.19 -4.31
N ILE A 86 15.12 -4.88 -3.47
CA ILE A 86 13.71 -4.59 -3.25
C ILE A 86 13.55 -3.76 -1.99
N GLU A 87 12.84 -2.64 -2.14
CA GLU A 87 12.44 -1.79 -1.03
C GLU A 87 11.04 -2.16 -0.55
N PHE A 88 10.82 -2.03 0.75
CA PHE A 88 9.53 -2.25 1.40
C PHE A 88 9.09 -0.99 2.12
N ALA A 89 7.84 -0.59 1.94
CA ALA A 89 7.28 0.55 2.66
C ALA A 89 5.81 0.32 3.07
N PRO A 90 5.37 0.91 4.19
CA PRO A 90 3.95 0.94 4.53
C PRO A 90 3.11 1.64 3.47
N CYS A 91 1.95 1.08 3.14
CA CYS A 91 0.98 1.75 2.26
C CYS A 91 0.66 3.19 2.75
N HIS A 92 0.57 3.38 4.07
CA HIS A 92 0.20 4.67 4.69
C HIS A 92 1.20 5.80 4.40
N HIS A 93 2.46 5.49 4.08
CA HIS A 93 3.45 6.51 3.68
C HIS A 93 3.21 7.05 2.26
N HIS A 94 2.41 6.33 1.47
CA HIS A 94 2.15 6.61 0.05
C HIS A 94 0.68 6.97 -0.21
N GLY A 95 -0.08 7.32 0.84
CA GLY A 95 -1.51 7.60 0.72
C GLY A 95 -2.33 6.37 0.32
N ALA A 96 -1.83 5.17 0.55
CA ALA A 96 -2.50 3.93 0.24
C ALA A 96 -2.87 3.15 1.51
N VAL A 97 -3.79 2.19 1.36
CA VAL A 97 -4.10 1.18 2.37
C VAL A 97 -4.17 -0.19 1.70
N GLY A 98 -3.83 -1.24 2.45
CA GLY A 98 -3.86 -2.61 1.97
C GLY A 98 -4.53 -3.52 3.01
N PRO A 99 -5.52 -4.35 2.64
CA PRO A 99 -6.14 -5.31 3.55
C PRO A 99 -5.22 -6.52 3.78
N MET A 100 -5.25 -7.08 4.99
CA MET A 100 -4.48 -8.28 5.38
C MET A 100 -2.96 -8.06 5.23
N ALA A 101 -2.25 -8.85 4.40
CA ALA A 101 -0.84 -8.57 4.09
C ALA A 101 -0.66 -7.22 3.38
N GLY A 102 -1.66 -6.80 2.61
CA GLY A 102 -1.71 -5.49 1.96
C GLY A 102 -0.64 -5.25 0.91
N VAL A 103 -0.06 -6.32 0.35
CA VAL A 103 1.00 -6.20 -0.64
C VAL A 103 0.48 -5.52 -1.91
N THR A 104 1.19 -4.48 -2.36
CA THR A 104 0.89 -3.78 -3.61
C THR A 104 2.19 -3.58 -4.38
N SER A 105 2.26 -4.09 -5.62
CA SER A 105 3.36 -3.90 -6.56
C SER A 105 2.97 -2.95 -7.70
N ALA A 106 3.95 -2.45 -8.45
CA ALA A 106 3.77 -1.36 -9.42
C ALA A 106 2.73 -1.67 -10.52
N SER A 107 2.64 -2.92 -10.98
CA SER A 107 1.71 -3.32 -12.05
C SER A 107 0.30 -3.66 -11.55
N MET A 108 0.09 -3.78 -10.22
CA MET A 108 -1.24 -4.08 -9.66
C MET A 108 -2.22 -2.92 -9.86
N GLN A 109 -3.49 -3.26 -10.08
CA GLN A 109 -4.57 -2.28 -10.14
C GLN A 109 -4.96 -1.80 -8.74
N VAL A 110 -5.25 -0.50 -8.62
CA VAL A 110 -5.72 0.13 -7.39
C VAL A 110 -6.94 1.01 -7.68
N TYR A 111 -7.82 1.12 -6.69
CA TYR A 111 -8.83 2.15 -6.63
C TYR A 111 -8.18 3.52 -6.46
N ILE A 112 -8.69 4.53 -7.16
CA ILE A 112 -8.36 5.93 -6.98
C ILE A 112 -9.55 6.60 -6.29
N VAL A 113 -9.38 7.02 -5.05
CA VAL A 113 -10.41 7.69 -4.28
C VAL A 113 -9.99 9.14 -4.05
N GLU A 114 -10.82 10.08 -4.45
CA GLU A 114 -10.58 11.51 -4.25
C GLU A 114 -11.56 12.07 -3.23
N ASN A 115 -11.05 12.86 -2.29
CA ASN A 115 -11.89 13.60 -1.35
C ASN A 115 -12.27 14.95 -1.98
N GLU A 116 -13.49 15.09 -2.51
CA GLU A 116 -13.94 16.32 -3.17
C GLU A 116 -13.84 17.55 -2.26
N THR A 117 -14.04 17.38 -0.95
CA THR A 117 -14.05 18.49 0.01
C THR A 117 -12.66 19.08 0.25
N HIS A 118 -11.61 18.26 0.23
CA HIS A 118 -10.25 18.69 0.64
C HIS A 118 -9.15 18.39 -0.39
N GLY A 119 -9.48 17.75 -1.52
CA GLY A 119 -8.60 17.51 -2.66
C GLY A 119 -7.54 16.42 -2.47
N ASN A 120 -7.47 15.77 -1.29
CA ASN A 120 -6.53 14.67 -1.07
C ASN A 120 -7.02 13.38 -1.74
N ARG A 121 -6.07 12.48 -2.06
CA ARG A 121 -6.35 11.18 -2.69
C ARG A 121 -5.91 10.04 -1.80
N ALA A 122 -6.58 8.90 -1.94
CA ALA A 122 -6.22 7.65 -1.31
C ALA A 122 -6.34 6.47 -2.28
N PHE A 123 -5.56 5.41 -2.04
CA PHE A 123 -5.49 4.24 -2.90
C PHE A 123 -5.67 2.94 -2.13
N SER A 124 -6.24 1.92 -2.78
CA SER A 124 -6.32 0.56 -2.23
C SER A 124 -6.25 -0.45 -3.37
N ASN A 125 -5.59 -1.58 -3.14
CA ASN A 125 -5.62 -2.68 -4.10
C ASN A 125 -7.04 -3.27 -4.25
N LEU A 126 -7.23 -4.04 -5.32
CA LEU A 126 -8.49 -4.71 -5.61
C LEU A 126 -8.64 -6.02 -4.83
N ASN A 127 -9.89 -6.41 -4.58
CA ASN A 127 -10.19 -7.74 -4.03
C ASN A 127 -10.01 -8.81 -5.12
N GLU A 128 -9.14 -9.79 -4.85
CA GLU A 128 -8.82 -10.91 -5.75
C GLU A 128 -9.89 -12.02 -5.80
N GLY A 129 -10.93 -11.93 -4.97
CA GLY A 129 -11.97 -12.94 -4.80
C GLY A 129 -11.84 -13.72 -3.49
N TYR A 130 -12.44 -14.92 -3.45
CA TYR A 130 -12.46 -15.80 -2.28
C TYR A 130 -11.53 -17.01 -2.49
N GLY A 131 -11.02 -17.56 -1.38
CA GLY A 131 -10.24 -18.80 -1.40
C GLY A 131 -8.73 -18.55 -1.37
N LYS A 132 -8.00 -19.18 -2.29
CA LYS A 132 -6.53 -19.04 -2.39
C LYS A 132 -6.19 -17.75 -3.14
N VAL A 133 -5.97 -16.69 -2.38
CA VAL A 133 -5.61 -15.35 -2.86
C VAL A 133 -4.26 -14.93 -2.30
N LEU A 134 -3.67 -13.86 -2.83
CA LEU A 134 -2.36 -13.37 -2.39
C LEU A 134 -2.40 -12.80 -0.96
N ARG A 135 -3.49 -12.09 -0.64
CA ARG A 135 -3.67 -11.35 0.63
C ARG A 135 -4.18 -12.17 1.82
#